data_AF-A0A3N5LT68-F1
#
_entry.id   AF-A0A3N5LT68-F1
#
_cell.length_a   1.000
_cell.length_b   1.000
_cell.length_c   1.000
_cell.angle_alpha   90.00
_cell.angle_beta   90.00
_cell.angle_gamma   90.00
#
_symmetry.space_group_name_H-M   'P 1'
#
loop_
_entity.id
_entity.type
_entity.pdbx_description
1 polymer ?
#
loop_
_entity_poly.entity_id
_entity_poly.type
_entity_poly.pdbx_seq_one_letter_code
_entity_poly.pdbx_strand_id
1 'polypeptide(L)' 'MTVMERRRFERMYADHFDTVLRYCLRRTTREDALDAAAETFTVAWRRREALPWDEPLPWLYGVAYKVLG' A
#
# COMPACT_ATOMS: atom_id res chain seq x y z
N MET A 1 -5.80 -9.09 16.93
CA MET A 1 -6.29 -8.18 15.87
C MET A 1 -7.72 -7.79 16.20
N THR A 2 -7.93 -6.55 16.62
CA THR A 2 -9.23 -6.01 17.00
C THR A 2 -9.98 -5.50 15.76
N VAL A 3 -11.31 -5.42 15.84
CA VAL A 3 -12.15 -4.88 14.76
C VAL A 3 -11.74 -3.44 14.39
N MET A 4 -11.23 -2.67 15.35
CA MET A 4 -10.80 -1.28 15.16
C MET A 4 -9.54 -1.16 14.30
N GLU A 5 -8.56 -2.05 14.46
CA GLU A 5 -7.34 -2.07 13.62
C GLU A 5 -7.67 -2.34 12.15
N ARG A 6 -8.63 -3.24 11.90
CA ARG A 6 -9.12 -3.54 10.55
C ARG A 6 -9.76 -2.31 9.92
N ARG A 7 -10.68 -1.64 10.61
CA ARG A 7 -11.35 -0.45 10.07
C ARG A 7 -10.39 0.71 9.80
N ARG A 8 -9.38 0.89 10.66
CA ARG A 8 -8.33 1.90 10.44
C ARG A 8 -7.55 1.61 9.17
N PHE A 9 -7.18 0.35 8.95
CA PHE A 9 -6.47 -0.07 7.74
C PHE A 9 -7.34 0.03 6.49
N GLU A 10 -8.61 -0.38 6.55
CA GLU A 10 -9.56 -0.26 5.42
C GLU A 10 -9.69 1.19 4.95
N ARG A 11 -9.73 2.15 5.89
CA ARG A 11 -9.73 3.58 5.57
C ARG A 11 -8.43 4.02 4.89
N MET A 12 -7.28 3.68 5.48
CA MET A 12 -5.96 3.97 4.90
C MET A 12 -5.81 3.37 3.49
N TYR A 13 -6.29 2.14 3.29
CA TYR A 13 -6.33 1.49 1.98
C TYR A 13 -7.18 2.28 0.99
N ALA A 14 -8.42 2.62 1.34
CA ALA A 14 -9.32 3.37 0.47
C ALA A 14 -8.75 4.75 0.08
N ASP A 15 -8.11 5.43 1.03
CA ASP A 15 -7.54 6.77 0.83
C ASP A 15 -6.27 6.77 -0.05
N HIS A 16 -5.56 5.63 -0.15
CA HIS A 16 -4.24 5.58 -0.78
C HIS A 16 -4.08 4.59 -1.94
N PHE A 17 -5.00 3.64 -2.12
CA PHE A 17 -4.89 2.59 -3.15
C PHE A 17 -4.67 3.16 -4.54
N ASP A 18 -5.51 4.10 -4.96
CA ASP A 18 -5.47 4.73 -6.27
C ASP A 18 -4.18 5.54 -6.51
N THR A 19 -3.64 6.15 -5.45
CA THR A 19 -2.36 6.88 -5.50
C THR A 19 -1.16 5.95 -5.64
N VAL A 20 -1.13 4.84 -4.90
CA VAL A 20 -0.11 3.79 -5.04
C VAL A 20 -0.20 3.11 -6.41
N LEU A 21 -1.42 2.80 -6.87
CA LEU A 21 -1.64 2.21 -8.19
C LEU A 21 -1.13 3.12 -9.32
N ARG A 22 -1.43 4.43 -9.26
CA ARG A 22 -0.87 5.41 -10.22
C ARG A 22 0.65 5.46 -10.20
N TYR A 23 1.26 5.31 -9.03
CA TYR A 23 2.71 5.23 -8.91
C TYR A 23 3.26 3.99 -9.64
N CYS A 24 2.62 2.82 -9.47
CA CYS A 24 3.01 1.58 -10.14
C CYS A 24 2.78 1.64 -11.66
N LEU A 25 1.64 2.17 -12.11
CA LEU A 25 1.28 2.31 -13.53
C LEU A 25 2.28 3.15 -14.33
N ARG A 26 3.03 4.04 -13.68
CA ARG A 26 4.07 4.82 -14.34
C ARG A 26 5.36 4.03 -14.61
N ARG A 27 5.48 2.81 -14.08
CA ARG A 27 6.72 2.03 -14.05
C ARG A 27 6.59 0.64 -14.66
N THR A 28 5.37 0.15 -14.87
CA THR A 28 5.12 -1.19 -15.39
C THR A 28 3.78 -1.28 -16.13
N THR A 29 3.42 -2.47 -16.60
CA THR A 29 2.14 -2.75 -17.25
C THR A 29 0.97 -2.59 -16.27
N ARG A 30 -0.26 -2.52 -16.80
CA ARG A 30 -1.45 -2.40 -15.95
C ARG A 30 -1.63 -3.61 -15.02
N GLU A 31 -1.34 -4.81 -15.53
CA GLU A 31 -1.49 -6.05 -14.78
C GLU A 31 -0.49 -6.09 -13.62
N ASP A 32 0.81 -5.92 -13.93
CA ASP A 32 1.86 -5.87 -12.91
C ASP A 32 1.67 -4.73 -11.90
N ALA A 33 1.10 -3.59 -12.32
CA ALA A 33 0.84 -2.47 -11.44
C ALA A 33 -0.27 -2.78 -10.41
N LEU A 34 -1.31 -3.53 -10.81
CA LEU A 34 -2.37 -3.96 -9.91
C LEU A 34 -1.82 -4.95 -8.88
N ASP A 35 -1.02 -5.92 -9.33
CA ASP A 35 -0.37 -6.90 -8.46
C ASP A 35 0.60 -6.22 -7.50
N ALA A 36 1.44 -5.30 -7.98
CA ALA A 36 2.37 -4.56 -7.14
C ALA A 36 1.66 -3.69 -6.09
N ALA A 37 0.53 -3.06 -6.44
CA ALA A 37 -0.28 -2.31 -5.49
C ALA A 37 -0.89 -3.26 -4.43
N ALA A 38 -1.48 -4.39 -4.84
CA ALA A 38 -2.05 -5.37 -3.93
C ALA A 38 -1.00 -5.94 -2.95
N GLU A 39 0.19 -6.25 -3.45
CA GLU A 39 1.31 -6.72 -2.62
C GLU A 39 1.79 -5.64 -1.65
N THR A 40 1.87 -4.37 -2.10
CA THR A 40 2.23 -3.23 -1.24
C THR A 40 1.31 -3.12 -0.02
N PHE A 41 0.00 -3.22 -0.21
CA PHE A 41 -0.95 -3.19 0.91
C PHE A 41 -0.93 -4.48 1.74
N THR A 42 -0.61 -5.63 1.14
CA THR A 42 -0.37 -6.87 1.89
C THR A 42 0.82 -6.71 2.84
N VAL A 43 1.91 -6.09 2.39
CA VAL A 43 3.08 -5.77 3.21
C VAL A 43 2.72 -4.73 4.29
N ALA A 44 1.97 -3.69 3.95
CA ALA A 44 1.49 -2.70 4.91
C ALA A 44 0.68 -3.35 6.04
N TRP A 45 -0.19 -4.30 5.71
CA TRP A 45 -0.98 -5.03 6.71
C TRP A 45 -0.14 -5.92 7.63
N ARG A 46 0.81 -6.66 7.03
CA ARG A 46 1.75 -7.52 7.78
C ARG A 46 2.63 -6.69 8.72
N ARG A 47 3.02 -5.48 8.30
CA ARG A 47 3.90 -4.55 9.05
C ARG A 47 3.16 -3.38 9.68
N ARG A 48 1.85 -3.50 9.93
CA ARG A 48 0.98 -2.42 10.42
C ARG A 48 1.43 -1.78 11.74
N GLU A 49 2.20 -2.50 12.55
CA GLU A 49 2.80 -2.00 13.80
C GLU A 49 3.94 -1.00 13.56
N ALA A 50 4.60 -1.08 12.40
CA ALA A 50 5.67 -0.18 11.99
C ALA A 50 5.22 0.84 10.92
N LEU A 51 3.94 0.81 10.53
CA LEU A 51 3.38 1.73 9.54
C LEU A 51 3.20 3.13 10.18
N PRO A 52 3.76 4.20 9.62
CA PRO A 52 3.51 5.56 10.07
C PRO A 52 2.10 5.98 9.67
N TRP A 53 1.14 5.81 10.58
CA TRP A 53 -0.29 6.02 10.28
C TRP A 53 -0.68 7.47 9.97
N ASP A 54 0.10 8.44 10.44
CA ASP A 54 -0.17 9.86 10.18
C ASP A 54 0.29 10.28 8.77
N GLU A 55 1.29 9.58 8.22
CA GLU A 55 1.82 9.84 6.88
C GLU A 55 2.26 8.53 6.19
N PRO A 56 1.31 7.70 5.73
CA PRO A 56 1.63 6.37 5.22
C PRO A 56 2.19 6.38 3.79
N LEU A 57 1.89 7.40 2.98
CA LEU A 57 2.22 7.43 1.55
C LEU A 57 3.72 7.28 1.23
N PRO A 58 4.66 8.00 1.88
CA PRO A 58 6.08 7.81 1.64
C PRO A 58 6.55 6.38 1.93
N TRP A 59 6.02 5.77 3.00
CA TRP A 59 6.32 4.39 3.36
C TRP A 59 5.77 3.41 2.32
N LEU A 60 4.52 3.62 1.87
CA LEU A 60 3.88 2.80 0.84
C LEU A 60 4.64 2.86 -0.49
N TYR A 61 5.12 4.04 -0.92
CA TYR A 61 5.95 4.14 -2.11
C TYR A 61 7.28 3.41 -1.97
N GLY A 62 7.91 3.47 -0.79
CA GLY A 62 9.12 2.71 -0.50
C GLY A 62 8.92 1.20 -0.59
N VAL A 63 7.75 0.70 -0.20
CA VAL A 63 7.37 -0.71 -0.40
C VAL A 63 7.09 -1.01 -1.86
N ALA A 64 6.27 -0.20 -2.53
CA ALA A 64 5.95 -0.39 -3.95
C ALA A 64 7.20 -0.39 -4.84
N TYR A 65 8.18 0.47 -4.52
CA TYR A 65 9.49 0.47 -5.18
C TYR A 65 10.20 -0.88 -5.05
N LYS A 66 10.21 -1.49 -3.85
CA LYS A 66 10.85 -2.79 -3.63
C LYS A 66 10.11 -3.96 -4.29
N VAL A 67 8.79 -3.85 -4.42
CA VAL A 67 7.96 -4.86 -5.11
C VAL A 67 8.21 -4.85 -6.61
N LEU A 68 8.39 -3.66 -7.20
CA LEU A 68 8.63 -3.51 -8.64
C LEU A 68 10.03 -3.94 -9.10
N GLY A 69 11.01 -3.99 -8.18
CA GLY A 69 12.40 -4.37 -8.47
C GLY A 69 13.31 -3.18 -8.76
#